data_AF-A0A2H1I7K2-F1
#
_entry.id   AF-A0A2H1I7K2-F1
#
_cell.length_a   1.000
_cell.length_b   1.000
_cell.length_c   1.000
_cell.angle_alpha   90.00
_cell.angle_beta   90.00
_cell.angle_gamma   90.00
#
_symmetry.space_group_name_H-M   'P 1'
#
loop_
_entity.id
_entity.type
_entity.pdbx_description
1 polymer ?
#
loop_
_entity_poly.entity_id
_entity_poly.type
_entity_poly.pdbx_seq_one_letter_code
_entity_poly.pdbx_strand_id
1 'polypeptide(L)'
;MYFGGDVYSSVDPFATALGSKDGKVSFIGSDEAALAADPDAINLDGDFLTPGFVHAGLVLGGGGPDGNRLVESGYTHAHILGSAEDVEDFQARAPKGLRIVAYPEIGSDDAGSADQVEGRASIAAGDFLGLDEMPETALYIQVESNQRLGEVLDRVRGQAALAQRNGYRLLLDFSVEEEFVTPLGYSGIAITLDPAQPQPLAQLLSAGAQVSWTDSQDSPWATVRSAVVGENGIGARAAFNAATRFAHRAAGNPDGGVLAPGADADFVRWQVERLVVQVADARVAAWSTDPRSGTPGLPELSSDVALPTRIPLGEDV
;
A
#
# COMPACT_ATOMS: atom_id res chain seq x y z
N MET A 1 7.30 16.62 -18.93
CA MET A 1 5.82 16.58 -18.92
C MET A 1 5.35 15.28 -19.58
N TYR A 2 4.17 14.77 -19.25
CA TYR A 2 3.53 13.62 -19.90
C TYR A 2 2.12 13.99 -20.40
N PHE A 3 1.70 13.43 -21.53
CA PHE A 3 0.36 13.64 -22.12
C PHE A 3 -0.13 12.39 -22.88
N GLY A 4 -1.38 12.39 -23.33
CA GLY A 4 -1.91 11.38 -24.25
C GLY A 4 -2.21 10.04 -23.58
N GLY A 5 -2.50 10.05 -22.27
CA GLY A 5 -2.86 8.86 -21.50
C GLY A 5 -4.04 9.12 -20.56
N ASP A 6 -4.14 8.31 -19.49
CA ASP A 6 -5.07 8.52 -18.38
C ASP A 6 -4.29 8.67 -17.07
N VAL A 7 -4.72 9.54 -16.16
CA VAL A 7 -4.05 9.77 -14.88
C VAL A 7 -5.01 9.52 -13.72
N TYR A 8 -4.66 8.59 -12.83
CA TYR A 8 -5.41 8.34 -11.61
C TYR A 8 -5.21 9.47 -10.60
N SER A 9 -6.06 10.49 -10.68
CA SER A 9 -6.05 11.63 -9.76
C SER A 9 -7.46 11.96 -9.27
N SER A 10 -7.61 12.17 -7.95
CA SER A 10 -8.86 12.71 -7.40
C SER A 10 -9.01 14.21 -7.62
N VAL A 11 -7.95 14.91 -8.05
CA VAL A 11 -7.98 16.37 -8.32
C VAL A 11 -8.67 16.63 -9.65
N ASP A 12 -8.41 15.78 -10.64
CA ASP A 12 -9.08 15.80 -11.94
C ASP A 12 -9.28 14.35 -12.42
N PRO A 13 -10.52 13.82 -12.34
CA PRO A 13 -10.85 12.47 -12.78
C PRO A 13 -10.71 12.21 -14.28
N PHE A 14 -10.54 13.27 -15.08
CA PHE A 14 -10.40 13.21 -16.53
C PHE A 14 -9.02 13.65 -17.00
N ALA A 15 -8.06 13.73 -16.08
CA ALA A 15 -6.70 14.10 -16.41
C ALA A 15 -6.10 13.11 -17.40
N THR A 16 -5.61 13.65 -18.52
CA THR A 16 -4.90 12.89 -19.55
C THR A 16 -3.39 13.16 -19.54
N ALA A 17 -2.97 14.11 -18.71
CA ALA A 17 -1.61 14.59 -18.63
C ALA A 17 -1.15 14.84 -17.19
N LEU A 18 0.15 14.62 -16.95
CA LEU A 18 0.82 14.84 -15.68
C LEU A 18 2.18 15.51 -15.91
N GLY A 19 2.47 16.54 -15.11
CA GLY A 19 3.80 17.13 -15.05
C GLY A 19 4.44 16.87 -13.70
N SER A 20 5.74 16.62 -13.71
CA SER A 20 6.57 16.60 -12.50
C SER A 20 7.74 17.57 -12.64
N LYS A 21 8.18 18.10 -11.50
CA LYS A 21 9.35 18.97 -11.37
C LYS A 21 9.94 18.80 -9.97
N ASP A 22 11.26 18.66 -9.88
CA ASP A 22 12.00 18.54 -8.61
C ASP A 22 11.44 17.44 -7.68
N GLY A 23 11.07 16.29 -8.26
CA GLY A 23 10.51 15.15 -7.52
C GLY A 23 9.06 15.34 -7.03
N LYS A 24 8.38 16.43 -7.44
CA LYS A 24 6.98 16.72 -7.08
C LYS A 24 6.10 16.75 -8.32
N VAL A 25 4.84 16.38 -8.16
CA VAL A 25 3.81 16.61 -9.19
C VAL A 25 3.62 18.13 -9.31
N SER A 26 3.85 18.68 -10.49
CA SER A 26 3.71 20.11 -10.78
C SER A 26 2.42 20.43 -11.54
N PHE A 27 1.83 19.43 -12.21
CA PHE A 27 0.66 19.61 -13.07
C PHE A 27 -0.16 18.32 -13.18
N ILE A 28 -1.48 18.48 -13.19
CA ILE A 28 -2.49 17.46 -13.53
C ILE A 28 -3.53 18.19 -14.38
N GLY A 29 -3.89 17.64 -15.54
CA GLY A 29 -4.89 18.25 -16.42
C GLY A 29 -4.95 17.60 -17.80
N SER A 30 -5.30 18.39 -18.82
CA SER A 30 -5.52 17.90 -20.18
C SER A 30 -4.26 17.94 -21.06
N ASP A 31 -4.30 17.19 -22.16
CA ASP A 31 -3.26 17.14 -23.18
C ASP A 31 -3.00 18.50 -23.81
N GLU A 32 -4.04 19.28 -24.10
CA GLU A 32 -3.89 20.59 -24.72
C GLU A 32 -3.12 21.55 -23.80
N ALA A 33 -3.41 21.52 -22.50
CA ALA A 33 -2.71 22.34 -21.52
C ALA A 33 -1.26 21.88 -21.33
N ALA A 34 -1.02 20.57 -21.32
CA ALA A 34 0.32 20.01 -21.24
C ALA A 34 1.20 20.41 -22.43
N LEU A 35 0.70 20.24 -23.66
CA LEU A 35 1.42 20.58 -24.89
C LEU A 35 1.61 22.09 -25.08
N ALA A 36 0.69 22.91 -24.57
CA ALA A 36 0.86 24.36 -24.56
C ALA A 36 1.97 24.81 -23.60
N ALA A 37 2.17 24.09 -22.49
CA ALA A 37 3.20 24.39 -21.49
C ALA A 37 4.57 23.80 -21.85
N ASP A 38 4.58 22.60 -22.43
CA ASP A 38 5.76 21.83 -22.82
C ASP A 38 5.50 21.11 -24.16
N PRO A 39 5.87 21.72 -25.30
CA PRO A 39 5.67 21.12 -26.63
C PRO A 39 6.43 19.81 -26.84
N ASP A 40 7.46 19.54 -26.02
CA ASP A 40 8.29 18.33 -26.07
C ASP A 40 7.85 17.30 -25.02
N ALA A 41 6.63 17.44 -24.47
CA ALA A 41 6.06 16.48 -23.53
C ALA A 41 6.10 15.04 -24.09
N ILE A 42 6.25 14.07 -23.20
CA ILE A 42 6.33 12.65 -23.55
C ILE A 42 4.92 12.10 -23.73
N ASN A 43 4.64 11.49 -24.89
CA ASN A 43 3.38 10.81 -25.14
C ASN A 43 3.32 9.49 -24.35
N LEU A 44 2.21 9.24 -23.67
CA LEU A 44 1.91 8.02 -22.94
C LEU A 44 1.32 6.94 -23.85
N ASP A 45 0.95 7.27 -25.09
CA ASP A 45 0.39 6.33 -26.07
C ASP A 45 -0.86 5.57 -25.55
N GLY A 46 -1.68 6.25 -24.76
CA GLY A 46 -2.87 5.69 -24.12
C GLY A 46 -2.60 4.93 -22.81
N ASP A 47 -1.34 4.89 -22.34
CA ASP A 47 -1.02 4.24 -21.07
C ASP A 47 -1.56 5.02 -19.86
N PHE A 48 -1.72 4.29 -18.76
CA PHE A 48 -2.32 4.75 -17.52
C PHE A 48 -1.24 5.08 -16.47
N LEU A 49 -1.32 6.26 -15.86
CA LEU A 49 -0.48 6.67 -14.75
C LEU A 49 -1.22 6.52 -13.42
N THR A 50 -0.58 5.87 -12.44
CA THR A 50 -1.10 5.74 -11.08
C THR A 50 -0.09 6.17 -10.04
N PRO A 51 -0.50 6.51 -8.80
CA PRO A 51 0.42 6.45 -7.68
C PRO A 51 1.14 5.10 -7.65
N GLY A 52 2.42 5.11 -7.27
CA GLY A 52 3.20 3.89 -7.12
C GLY A 52 2.70 3.00 -5.98
N PHE A 53 2.82 1.69 -6.16
CA PHE A 53 2.43 0.73 -5.14
C PHE A 53 3.39 0.72 -3.95
N VAL A 54 2.87 0.31 -2.79
CA VAL A 54 3.61 0.09 -1.56
C VAL A 54 3.52 -1.39 -1.16
N HIS A 55 4.66 -2.04 -0.97
CA HIS A 55 4.70 -3.34 -0.30
C HIS A 55 4.74 -3.09 1.21
N ALA A 56 3.60 -3.15 1.88
CA ALA A 56 3.43 -2.52 3.19
C ALA A 56 3.95 -3.35 4.38
N GLY A 57 4.52 -4.53 4.15
CA GLY A 57 5.10 -5.41 5.17
C GLY A 57 5.89 -6.58 4.57
N LEU A 58 7.03 -6.29 3.95
CA LEU A 58 7.97 -7.28 3.43
C LEU A 58 8.88 -7.79 4.56
N VAL A 59 8.76 -9.07 4.91
CA VAL A 59 9.65 -9.72 5.88
C VAL A 59 10.91 -10.23 5.16
N LEU A 60 12.08 -9.78 5.61
CA LEU A 60 13.38 -10.16 5.07
C LEU A 60 13.83 -11.52 5.60
N GLY A 61 14.84 -12.12 4.97
CA GLY A 61 15.33 -13.47 5.30
C GLY A 61 14.46 -14.63 4.78
N GLY A 62 13.20 -14.39 4.41
CA GLY A 62 12.24 -15.40 3.94
C GLY A 62 12.24 -15.72 2.43
N GLY A 63 13.22 -15.24 1.66
CA GLY A 63 13.27 -15.45 0.21
C GLY A 63 12.30 -14.59 -0.62
N GLY A 64 11.84 -13.45 -0.07
CA GLY A 64 11.02 -12.46 -0.77
C GLY A 64 11.75 -11.72 -1.91
N PRO A 65 11.05 -10.85 -2.66
CA PRO A 65 11.63 -10.10 -3.77
C PRO A 65 12.74 -9.14 -3.30
N ASP A 66 13.75 -8.94 -4.15
CA ASP A 66 14.71 -7.86 -3.96
C ASP A 66 14.14 -6.50 -4.42
N GLY A 67 14.87 -5.42 -4.14
CA GLY A 67 14.43 -4.08 -4.51
C GLY A 67 14.27 -3.84 -6.02
N ASN A 68 15.05 -4.53 -6.86
CA ASN A 68 14.93 -4.39 -8.32
C ASN A 68 13.62 -5.01 -8.81
N ARG A 69 13.31 -6.23 -8.35
CA ARG A 69 12.05 -6.90 -8.67
C ARG A 69 10.85 -6.09 -8.21
N LEU A 70 10.92 -5.46 -7.04
CA LEU A 70 9.87 -4.56 -6.56
C LEU A 70 9.63 -3.39 -7.54
N VAL A 71 10.69 -2.68 -7.95
CA VAL A 71 10.56 -1.56 -8.91
C VAL A 71 10.06 -2.02 -10.27
N GLU A 72 10.55 -3.16 -10.77
CA GLU A 72 10.11 -3.76 -12.04
C GLU A 72 8.61 -4.14 -12.01
N SER A 73 8.10 -4.59 -10.87
CA SER A 73 6.68 -4.89 -10.66
C SER A 73 5.82 -3.64 -10.38
N GLY A 74 6.39 -2.44 -10.26
CA GLY A 74 5.64 -1.19 -10.06
C GLY A 74 5.51 -0.72 -8.61
N TYR A 75 6.34 -1.23 -7.69
CA TYR A 75 6.48 -0.67 -6.35
C TYR A 75 7.43 0.53 -6.35
N THR A 76 7.02 1.59 -5.66
CA THR A 76 7.88 2.76 -5.40
C THR A 76 8.30 2.81 -3.93
N HIS A 77 7.60 2.07 -3.06
CA HIS A 77 7.86 2.02 -1.64
C HIS A 77 7.80 0.59 -1.11
N ALA A 78 8.62 0.29 -0.10
CA ALA A 78 8.55 -0.93 0.68
C ALA A 78 8.67 -0.62 2.17
N HIS A 79 7.82 -1.25 2.97
CA HIS A 79 8.01 -1.31 4.42
C HIS A 79 8.65 -2.66 4.73
N ILE A 80 9.88 -2.66 5.23
CA ILE A 80 10.67 -3.87 5.43
C ILE A 80 10.81 -4.19 6.92
N LEU A 81 10.71 -5.46 7.26
CA LEU A 81 10.89 -6.00 8.62
C LEU A 81 11.95 -7.09 8.58
N GLY A 82 12.80 -7.17 9.59
CA GLY A 82 13.83 -8.21 9.69
C GLY A 82 14.97 -7.81 10.62
N SER A 83 15.99 -8.64 10.72
CA SER A 83 17.17 -8.32 11.53
C SER A 83 17.82 -6.99 11.10
N ALA A 84 18.51 -6.32 12.01
CA ALA A 84 19.21 -5.07 11.68
C ALA A 84 20.19 -5.25 10.51
N GLU A 85 20.87 -6.41 10.45
CA GLU A 85 21.77 -6.78 9.36
C GLU A 85 21.02 -6.94 8.03
N ASP A 86 19.92 -7.70 8.00
CA ASP A 86 19.12 -7.89 6.78
C ASP A 86 18.55 -6.56 6.24
N VAL A 87 18.11 -5.69 7.14
CA VAL A 87 17.58 -4.36 6.81
C VAL A 87 18.67 -3.50 6.18
N GLU A 88 19.86 -3.44 6.79
CA GLU A 88 21.00 -2.68 6.25
C GLU A 88 21.41 -3.21 4.88
N ASP A 89 21.51 -4.53 4.73
CA ASP A 89 21.86 -5.20 3.48
C ASP A 89 20.83 -4.97 2.37
N PHE A 90 19.54 -4.94 2.70
CA PHE A 90 18.49 -4.63 1.72
C PHE A 90 18.58 -3.17 1.29
N GLN A 91 18.74 -2.24 2.22
CA GLN A 91 18.86 -0.81 1.93
C GLN A 91 20.10 -0.50 1.07
N ALA A 92 21.24 -1.14 1.36
CA ALA A 92 22.47 -0.96 0.60
C ALA A 92 22.36 -1.39 -0.86
N ARG A 93 21.48 -2.36 -1.16
CA ARG A 93 21.25 -2.92 -2.51
C ARG A 93 20.02 -2.33 -3.21
N ALA A 94 19.23 -1.52 -2.53
CA ALA A 94 17.98 -0.99 -3.07
C ALA A 94 18.23 -0.05 -4.26
N PRO A 95 17.47 -0.16 -5.36
CA PRO A 95 17.57 0.77 -6.47
C PRO A 95 17.04 2.15 -6.07
N LYS A 96 17.55 3.22 -6.71
CA LYS A 96 17.16 4.62 -6.42
C LYS A 96 15.65 4.88 -6.51
N GLY A 97 14.93 4.13 -7.35
CA GLY A 97 13.48 4.24 -7.52
C GLY A 97 12.64 3.64 -6.39
N LEU A 98 13.27 2.99 -5.40
CA LEU A 98 12.58 2.37 -4.27
C LEU A 98 12.87 3.12 -2.97
N ARG A 99 11.84 3.66 -2.34
CA ARG A 99 11.93 4.24 -0.99
C ARG A 99 11.58 3.20 0.06
N ILE A 100 12.34 3.21 1.14
CA ILE A 100 12.26 2.18 2.17
C ILE A 100 11.83 2.80 3.50
N VAL A 101 10.84 2.19 4.14
CA VAL A 101 10.51 2.40 5.55
C VAL A 101 10.93 1.15 6.31
N ALA A 102 12.04 1.23 7.03
CA ALA A 102 12.58 0.08 7.75
C ALA A 102 12.02 -0.02 9.17
N TYR A 103 11.77 -1.26 9.58
CA TYR A 103 11.42 -1.67 10.93
C TYR A 103 12.39 -2.79 11.33
N PRO A 104 13.61 -2.46 11.80
CA PRO A 104 14.54 -3.48 12.32
C PRO A 104 13.93 -4.21 13.52
N GLU A 105 14.18 -5.50 13.60
CA GLU A 105 13.67 -6.37 14.65
C GLU A 105 14.39 -6.12 15.97
N ILE A 106 13.60 -5.99 17.04
CA ILE A 106 14.12 -5.93 18.41
C ILE A 106 14.51 -7.36 18.80
N GLY A 107 15.81 -7.60 19.04
CA GLY A 107 16.29 -8.89 19.50
C GLY A 107 15.75 -9.21 20.91
N SER A 108 15.56 -10.50 21.20
CA SER A 108 15.15 -10.97 22.53
C SER A 108 16.13 -10.59 23.65
N ASP A 109 17.40 -10.37 23.33
CA ASP A 109 18.44 -9.91 24.27
C ASP A 109 18.36 -8.39 24.57
N ASP A 110 17.68 -7.61 23.73
CA ASP A 110 17.45 -6.15 23.90
C ASP A 110 16.07 -5.84 24.50
N ALA A 111 15.27 -6.87 24.79
CA ALA A 111 13.92 -6.75 25.35
C ALA A 111 13.89 -6.06 26.73
N GLY A 112 15.03 -6.06 27.45
CA GLY A 112 15.23 -5.31 28.70
C GLY A 112 15.65 -3.85 28.52
N SER A 113 15.85 -3.39 27.28
CA SER A 113 16.28 -2.02 26.92
C SER A 113 15.37 -1.38 25.87
N ALA A 114 14.07 -1.66 25.92
CA ALA A 114 13.06 -1.01 25.05
C ALA A 114 13.12 0.54 25.09
N ASP A 115 13.72 1.12 26.13
CA ASP A 115 14.03 2.55 26.28
C ASP A 115 15.06 3.10 25.27
N GLN A 116 15.75 2.25 24.48
CA GLN A 116 16.83 2.68 23.57
C GLN A 116 16.51 2.52 22.06
N VAL A 117 15.31 2.08 21.69
CA VAL A 117 14.94 1.94 20.27
C VAL A 117 14.53 3.30 19.69
N GLU A 118 15.51 4.07 19.22
CA GLU A 118 15.25 5.30 18.46
C GLU A 118 14.63 4.96 17.09
N GLY A 119 13.40 5.45 16.84
CA GLY A 119 12.79 5.45 15.51
C GLY A 119 11.65 4.44 15.29
N ARG A 120 11.88 3.44 14.42
CA ARG A 120 10.90 2.41 14.04
C ARG A 120 11.49 1.05 14.37
N ALA A 121 10.63 0.09 14.72
CA ALA A 121 11.07 -1.27 14.98
C ALA A 121 9.98 -2.31 14.71
N SER A 122 10.38 -3.55 14.50
CA SER A 122 9.48 -4.70 14.47
C SER A 122 9.74 -5.66 15.60
N ILE A 123 8.75 -6.50 15.90
CA ILE A 123 8.86 -7.55 16.92
C ILE A 123 7.89 -8.68 16.61
N ALA A 124 8.26 -9.92 16.94
CA ALA A 124 7.32 -11.04 16.91
C ALA A 124 6.28 -10.91 18.04
N ALA A 125 5.03 -11.33 17.79
CA ALA A 125 3.95 -11.24 18.78
C ALA A 125 4.30 -11.94 20.10
N GLY A 126 4.99 -13.09 20.04
CA GLY A 126 5.45 -13.80 21.24
C GLY A 126 6.35 -12.96 22.13
N ASP A 127 7.36 -12.29 21.55
CA ASP A 127 8.30 -11.45 22.29
C ASP A 127 7.62 -10.18 22.80
N PHE A 128 6.76 -9.57 21.98
CA PHE A 128 5.95 -8.42 22.41
C PHE A 128 5.11 -8.72 23.65
N LEU A 129 4.51 -9.92 23.72
CA LEU A 129 3.72 -10.36 24.86
C LEU A 129 4.60 -10.65 26.10
N GLY A 130 5.88 -10.91 25.91
CA GLY A 130 6.86 -11.13 26.97
C GLY A 130 7.49 -9.85 27.55
N LEU A 131 7.35 -8.70 26.88
CA LEU A 131 7.90 -7.43 27.37
C LEU A 131 7.28 -7.02 28.71
N ASP A 132 8.06 -6.40 29.59
CA ASP A 132 7.55 -5.80 30.83
C ASP A 132 6.70 -4.54 30.54
N GLU A 133 7.17 -3.69 29.62
CA GLU A 133 6.51 -2.45 29.22
C GLU A 133 6.30 -2.38 27.69
N MET A 134 5.30 -1.62 27.23
CA MET A 134 5.08 -1.42 25.80
C MET A 134 6.01 -0.33 25.26
N PRO A 135 6.81 -0.59 24.19
CA PRO A 135 7.76 0.38 23.66
C PRO A 135 7.11 1.71 23.24
N GLU A 136 7.71 2.84 23.60
CA GLU A 136 7.28 4.17 23.14
C GLU A 136 7.85 4.54 21.76
N THR A 137 7.76 3.60 20.80
CA THR A 137 8.33 3.72 19.46
C THR A 137 7.33 3.24 18.41
N ALA A 138 7.58 3.56 17.14
CA ALA A 138 6.74 3.07 16.04
C ALA A 138 6.97 1.58 15.79
N LEU A 139 6.08 0.76 16.36
CA LEU A 139 6.24 -0.69 16.45
C LEU A 139 5.38 -1.44 15.43
N TYR A 140 6.00 -2.37 14.70
CA TYR A 140 5.33 -3.24 13.76
C TYR A 140 5.36 -4.68 14.26
N ILE A 141 4.23 -5.17 14.75
CA ILE A 141 4.11 -6.47 15.41
C ILE A 141 3.76 -7.52 14.35
N GLN A 142 4.60 -8.54 14.22
CA GLN A 142 4.36 -9.70 13.37
C GLN A 142 3.52 -10.71 14.15
N VAL A 143 2.30 -10.98 13.70
CA VAL A 143 1.37 -11.88 14.37
C VAL A 143 1.15 -13.10 13.49
N GLU A 144 1.34 -14.29 14.05
CA GLU A 144 1.40 -15.55 13.30
C GLU A 144 0.12 -16.40 13.36
N SER A 145 -0.90 -15.99 14.16
CA SER A 145 -2.16 -16.71 14.28
C SER A 145 -3.29 -15.90 14.90
N ASN A 146 -4.54 -16.34 14.71
CA ASN A 146 -5.72 -15.81 15.40
C ASN A 146 -5.60 -15.88 16.94
N GLN A 147 -5.02 -16.96 17.49
CA GLN A 147 -4.78 -17.05 18.94
C GLN A 147 -3.87 -15.90 19.42
N ARG A 148 -2.75 -15.69 18.73
CA ARG A 148 -1.79 -14.62 19.06
C ARG A 148 -2.38 -13.24 18.85
N LEU A 149 -3.22 -13.07 17.83
CA LEU A 149 -3.94 -11.84 17.58
C LEU A 149 -4.81 -11.44 18.77
N GLY A 150 -5.54 -12.39 19.37
CA GLY A 150 -6.33 -12.12 20.57
C GLY A 150 -5.48 -11.63 21.74
N GLU A 151 -4.38 -12.32 22.03
CA GLU A 151 -3.45 -11.96 23.09
C GLU A 151 -2.84 -10.56 22.88
N VAL A 152 -2.40 -10.26 21.65
CA VAL A 152 -1.85 -8.94 21.29
C VAL A 152 -2.91 -7.84 21.43
N LEU A 153 -4.13 -8.05 20.92
CA LEU A 153 -5.19 -7.05 20.99
C LEU A 153 -5.64 -6.76 22.42
N ASP A 154 -5.70 -7.77 23.29
CA ASP A 154 -6.02 -7.58 24.70
C ASP A 154 -4.94 -6.76 25.42
N ARG A 155 -3.66 -7.04 25.15
CA ARG A 155 -2.53 -6.25 25.69
C ARG A 155 -2.60 -4.80 25.20
N VAL A 156 -2.76 -4.59 23.89
CA VAL A 156 -2.82 -3.23 23.33
C VAL A 156 -4.05 -2.47 23.82
N ARG A 157 -5.20 -3.12 24.01
CA ARG A 157 -6.40 -2.48 24.57
C ARG A 157 -6.13 -1.88 25.96
N GLY A 158 -5.27 -2.52 26.76
CA GLY A 158 -4.83 -2.01 28.06
C GLY A 158 -4.08 -0.67 27.98
N GLN A 159 -3.44 -0.36 26.85
CA GLN A 159 -2.66 0.87 26.64
C GLN A 159 -2.91 1.51 25.26
N ALA A 160 -4.17 1.55 24.81
CA ALA A 160 -4.52 1.96 23.45
C ALA A 160 -3.99 3.35 23.05
N ALA A 161 -3.98 4.30 23.99
CA ALA A 161 -3.47 5.66 23.74
C ALA A 161 -1.95 5.69 23.46
N LEU A 162 -1.18 4.78 24.07
CA LEU A 162 0.25 4.63 23.79
C LEU A 162 0.44 4.04 22.39
N ALA A 163 -0.24 2.93 22.09
CA ALA A 163 -0.13 2.25 20.80
C ALA A 163 -0.52 3.17 19.62
N GLN A 164 -1.63 3.92 19.75
CA GLN A 164 -2.09 4.83 18.71
C GLN A 164 -1.16 6.04 18.54
N ARG A 165 -0.71 6.65 19.65
CA ARG A 165 0.22 7.80 19.61
C ARG A 165 1.54 7.44 18.93
N ASN A 166 2.04 6.24 19.21
CA ASN A 166 3.31 5.78 18.66
C ASN A 166 3.15 5.09 17.30
N GLY A 167 1.94 4.96 16.75
CA GLY A 167 1.73 4.43 15.41
C GLY A 167 2.01 2.92 15.30
N TYR A 168 1.54 2.15 16.28
CA TYR A 168 1.62 0.69 16.24
C TYR A 168 0.91 0.13 15.01
N ARG A 169 1.42 -1.01 14.50
CA ARG A 169 0.90 -1.71 13.33
C ARG A 169 0.95 -3.21 13.55
N LEU A 170 0.03 -3.95 12.90
CA LEU A 170 0.03 -5.41 12.89
C LEU A 170 0.25 -5.93 11.47
N LEU A 171 1.17 -6.88 11.31
CA LEU A 171 1.30 -7.69 10.10
C LEU A 171 0.59 -9.02 10.38
N LEU A 172 -0.44 -9.31 9.60
CA LEU A 172 -1.28 -10.49 9.73
C LEU A 172 -1.15 -11.31 8.44
N ASP A 173 -0.29 -12.31 8.46
CA ASP A 173 0.02 -13.17 7.29
C ASP A 173 -0.82 -14.46 7.26
N PHE A 174 -1.98 -14.43 7.92
CA PHE A 174 -2.94 -15.52 8.04
C PHE A 174 -4.36 -15.03 7.77
N SER A 175 -5.29 -15.96 7.51
CA SER A 175 -6.72 -15.66 7.41
C SER A 175 -7.32 -15.22 8.75
N VAL A 176 -7.75 -13.97 8.84
CA VAL A 176 -8.35 -13.41 10.04
C VAL A 176 -9.76 -13.97 10.25
N GLU A 177 -10.03 -14.50 11.43
CA GLU A 177 -11.36 -15.00 11.79
C GLU A 177 -12.36 -13.86 12.05
N GLU A 178 -13.64 -14.11 11.77
CA GLU A 178 -14.70 -13.10 11.87
C GLU A 178 -14.80 -12.48 13.28
N GLU A 179 -14.46 -13.24 14.32
CA GLU A 179 -14.49 -12.75 15.71
C GLU A 179 -13.54 -11.55 15.94
N PHE A 180 -12.48 -11.42 15.15
CA PHE A 180 -11.50 -10.33 15.25
C PHE A 180 -11.87 -9.08 14.45
N VAL A 181 -12.90 -9.13 13.60
CA VAL A 181 -13.31 -7.97 12.77
C VAL A 181 -13.63 -6.75 13.64
N THR A 182 -14.48 -6.92 14.65
CA THR A 182 -14.90 -5.82 15.52
C THR A 182 -13.74 -5.33 16.41
N PRO A 183 -12.98 -6.20 17.10
CA PRO A 183 -11.78 -5.79 17.83
C PRO A 183 -10.77 -5.00 16.98
N LEU A 184 -10.50 -5.44 15.75
CA LEU A 184 -9.58 -4.76 14.84
C LEU A 184 -10.10 -3.39 14.42
N GLY A 185 -11.38 -3.29 14.05
CA GLY A 185 -12.02 -2.03 13.67
C GLY A 185 -11.97 -0.96 14.77
N TYR A 186 -12.12 -1.36 16.03
CA TYR A 186 -12.09 -0.44 17.17
C TYR A 186 -10.70 -0.19 17.76
N SER A 187 -9.69 -0.97 17.38
CA SER A 187 -8.33 -0.82 17.92
C SER A 187 -7.68 0.52 17.55
N GLY A 188 -8.04 1.08 16.38
CA GLY A 188 -7.34 2.22 15.78
C GLY A 188 -5.91 1.91 15.32
N ILE A 189 -5.52 0.63 15.30
CA ILE A 189 -4.22 0.14 14.86
C ILE A 189 -4.32 -0.21 13.37
N ALA A 190 -3.32 0.21 12.58
CA ALA A 190 -3.26 -0.16 11.18
C ALA A 190 -2.85 -1.62 11.02
N ILE A 191 -3.57 -2.36 10.17
CA ILE A 191 -3.30 -3.77 9.85
C ILE A 191 -2.82 -3.92 8.42
N THR A 192 -1.92 -4.88 8.24
CA THR A 192 -1.40 -5.27 6.93
C THR A 192 -1.73 -6.72 6.69
N LEU A 193 -2.37 -7.00 5.56
CA LEU A 193 -2.91 -8.31 5.19
C LEU A 193 -2.42 -8.69 3.81
N ASP A 194 -2.46 -9.98 3.49
CA ASP A 194 -2.31 -10.47 2.11
C ASP A 194 -3.68 -10.86 1.53
N PRO A 195 -4.22 -10.09 0.56
CA PRO A 195 -5.45 -10.43 -0.13
C PRO A 195 -5.40 -11.72 -0.95
N ALA A 196 -4.22 -12.32 -1.20
CA ALA A 196 -4.12 -13.64 -1.83
C ALA A 196 -4.70 -14.76 -0.94
N GLN A 197 -4.85 -14.51 0.36
CA GLN A 197 -5.50 -15.41 1.30
C GLN A 197 -6.98 -15.03 1.49
N PRO A 198 -7.86 -15.97 1.92
CA PRO A 198 -9.20 -15.63 2.35
C PRO A 198 -9.17 -14.62 3.51
N GLN A 199 -9.79 -13.46 3.32
CA GLN A 199 -9.83 -12.38 4.32
C GLN A 199 -11.24 -11.77 4.39
N PRO A 200 -11.75 -11.38 5.58
CA PRO A 200 -13.04 -10.71 5.74
C PRO A 200 -12.94 -9.20 5.41
N LEU A 201 -12.45 -8.85 4.21
CA LEU A 201 -12.06 -7.48 3.86
C LEU A 201 -13.22 -6.49 3.94
N ALA A 202 -14.39 -6.85 3.38
CA ALA A 202 -15.58 -6.00 3.43
C ALA A 202 -16.04 -5.73 4.87
N GLN A 203 -16.00 -6.75 5.73
CA GLN A 203 -16.36 -6.66 7.14
C GLN A 203 -15.35 -5.80 7.91
N LEU A 204 -14.04 -6.00 7.68
CA LEU A 204 -12.96 -5.20 8.27
C LEU A 204 -13.10 -3.72 7.93
N LEU A 205 -13.30 -3.38 6.66
CA LEU A 205 -13.52 -1.99 6.24
C LEU A 205 -14.80 -1.40 6.84
N SER A 206 -15.88 -2.19 6.90
CA SER A 206 -17.16 -1.75 7.49
C SER A 206 -17.05 -1.50 9.00
N ALA A 207 -16.19 -2.26 9.69
CA ALA A 207 -15.87 -2.06 11.10
C ALA A 207 -14.93 -0.87 11.36
N GLY A 208 -14.38 -0.25 10.31
CA GLY A 208 -13.46 0.89 10.41
C GLY A 208 -11.98 0.51 10.50
N ALA A 209 -11.63 -0.75 10.21
CA ALA A 209 -10.23 -1.18 10.21
C ALA A 209 -9.42 -0.42 9.15
N GLN A 210 -8.22 -0.01 9.54
CA GLN A 210 -7.26 0.66 8.64
C GLN A 210 -6.40 -0.42 7.99
N VAL A 211 -6.62 -0.69 6.70
CA VAL A 211 -6.00 -1.82 5.99
C VAL A 211 -4.97 -1.35 4.96
N SER A 212 -3.89 -2.13 4.83
CA SER A 212 -2.88 -2.03 3.77
C SER A 212 -2.41 -3.42 3.35
N TRP A 213 -1.73 -3.54 2.21
CA TRP A 213 -1.37 -4.85 1.66
C TRP A 213 0.11 -5.16 1.79
N THR A 214 0.40 -6.40 2.19
CA THR A 214 1.62 -7.09 1.78
C THR A 214 1.33 -7.83 0.47
N ASP A 215 2.37 -8.21 -0.26
CA ASP A 215 2.22 -8.95 -1.51
C ASP A 215 3.11 -10.20 -1.55
N SER A 216 2.48 -11.32 -1.93
CA SER A 216 3.12 -12.61 -2.18
C SER A 216 3.04 -13.02 -3.67
N GLN A 217 2.44 -12.18 -4.51
CA GLN A 217 2.24 -12.43 -5.93
C GLN A 217 3.27 -11.70 -6.80
N ASP A 218 3.28 -11.99 -8.11
CA ASP A 218 4.26 -11.38 -9.04
C ASP A 218 3.90 -9.95 -9.47
N SER A 219 2.66 -9.53 -9.22
CA SER A 219 2.14 -8.22 -9.63
C SER A 219 1.26 -7.63 -8.54
N PRO A 220 1.45 -6.34 -8.19
CA PRO A 220 0.58 -5.66 -7.22
C PRO A 220 -0.89 -5.62 -7.68
N TRP A 221 -1.13 -5.62 -9.00
CA TRP A 221 -2.50 -5.68 -9.53
C TRP A 221 -3.16 -7.04 -9.31
N ALA A 222 -2.37 -8.12 -9.18
CA ALA A 222 -2.91 -9.40 -8.76
C ALA A 222 -3.41 -9.33 -7.32
N THR A 223 -2.70 -8.65 -6.42
CA THR A 223 -3.11 -8.37 -5.04
C THR A 223 -4.40 -7.56 -4.99
N VAL A 224 -4.48 -6.48 -5.79
CA VAL A 224 -5.70 -5.67 -5.90
C VAL A 224 -6.86 -6.51 -6.44
N ARG A 225 -6.62 -7.35 -7.46
CA ARG A 225 -7.65 -8.26 -7.98
C ARG A 225 -8.14 -9.25 -6.93
N SER A 226 -7.25 -9.88 -6.17
CA SER A 226 -7.67 -10.81 -5.11
C SER A 226 -8.53 -10.12 -4.06
N ALA A 227 -8.21 -8.87 -3.70
CA ALA A 227 -9.05 -8.06 -2.81
C ALA A 227 -10.42 -7.70 -3.41
N VAL A 228 -10.55 -7.61 -4.73
CA VAL A 228 -11.80 -7.25 -5.41
C VAL A 228 -12.69 -8.47 -5.69
N VAL A 229 -12.09 -9.56 -6.17
CA VAL A 229 -12.80 -10.75 -6.67
C VAL A 229 -12.97 -11.83 -5.60
N GLY A 230 -12.25 -11.73 -4.48
CA GLY A 230 -12.38 -12.66 -3.35
C GLY A 230 -13.80 -12.73 -2.77
N GLU A 231 -14.08 -13.78 -1.99
CA GLU A 231 -15.39 -14.06 -1.41
C GLU A 231 -15.99 -12.89 -0.61
N ASN A 232 -15.13 -12.15 0.12
CA ASN A 232 -15.49 -10.93 0.84
C ASN A 232 -14.91 -9.67 0.17
N GLY A 233 -14.98 -9.64 -1.16
CA GLY A 233 -14.36 -8.63 -1.99
C GLY A 233 -14.80 -7.19 -1.70
N ILE A 234 -13.90 -6.24 -1.96
CA ILE A 234 -14.11 -4.80 -1.77
C ILE A 234 -14.04 -4.06 -3.10
N GLY A 235 -14.49 -2.81 -3.14
CA GLY A 235 -14.46 -2.04 -4.39
C GLY A 235 -13.01 -1.79 -4.86
N ALA A 236 -12.78 -1.78 -6.17
CA ALA A 236 -11.44 -1.61 -6.76
C ALA A 236 -10.69 -0.39 -6.22
N ARG A 237 -11.39 0.73 -6.00
CA ARG A 237 -10.81 1.92 -5.39
C ARG A 237 -10.35 1.70 -3.94
N ALA A 238 -11.11 0.96 -3.13
CA ALA A 238 -10.71 0.66 -1.76
C ALA A 238 -9.49 -0.26 -1.75
N ALA A 239 -9.48 -1.29 -2.62
CA ALA A 239 -8.35 -2.19 -2.79
C ALA A 239 -7.09 -1.44 -3.28
N PHE A 240 -7.21 -0.58 -4.28
CA PHE A 240 -6.10 0.22 -4.80
C PHE A 240 -5.57 1.23 -3.77
N ASN A 241 -6.45 1.91 -3.03
CA ASN A 241 -6.04 2.82 -1.95
C ASN A 241 -5.29 2.11 -0.82
N ALA A 242 -5.68 0.88 -0.50
CA ALA A 242 -4.99 0.07 0.50
C ALA A 242 -3.57 -0.35 0.05
N ALA A 243 -3.36 -0.49 -1.26
CA ALA A 243 -2.06 -0.75 -1.87
C ALA A 243 -1.19 0.50 -2.07
N THR A 244 -1.75 1.70 -1.84
CA THR A 244 -1.11 3.00 -2.10
C THR A 244 -1.29 3.93 -0.90
N ARG A 245 -2.27 4.83 -0.94
CA ARG A 245 -2.52 5.90 0.05
C ARG A 245 -2.59 5.40 1.50
N PHE A 246 -3.27 4.29 1.77
CA PHE A 246 -3.43 3.81 3.14
C PHE A 246 -2.15 3.18 3.69
N ALA A 247 -1.31 2.59 2.84
CA ALA A 247 0.00 2.12 3.24
C ALA A 247 0.90 3.29 3.67
N HIS A 248 0.94 4.39 2.90
CA HIS A 248 1.66 5.61 3.30
C HIS A 248 1.16 6.17 4.63
N ARG A 249 -0.16 6.23 4.83
CA ARG A 249 -0.78 6.66 6.09
C ARG A 249 -0.38 5.79 7.26
N ALA A 250 -0.35 4.47 7.07
CA ALA A 250 0.07 3.54 8.11
C ALA A 250 1.53 3.78 8.56
N ALA A 251 2.39 4.26 7.66
CA ALA A 251 3.78 4.62 7.97
C ALA A 251 3.96 6.07 8.48
N GLY A 252 2.88 6.82 8.70
CA GLY A 252 2.90 8.20 9.19
C GLY A 252 3.02 9.28 8.10
N ASN A 253 2.82 8.94 6.82
CA ASN A 253 2.79 9.89 5.70
C ASN A 253 1.35 10.06 5.17
N PRO A 254 0.56 11.00 5.70
CA PRO A 254 -0.86 11.14 5.33
C PRO A 254 -1.11 11.67 3.92
N ASP A 255 -0.10 12.32 3.34
CA ASP A 255 -0.15 12.99 2.04
C ASP A 255 0.44 12.12 0.90
N GLY A 256 1.00 10.95 1.22
CA GLY A 256 1.56 10.02 0.25
C GLY A 256 0.52 9.19 -0.52
N GLY A 257 0.97 8.58 -1.62
CA GLY A 257 0.15 7.66 -2.43
C GLY A 257 -0.97 8.33 -3.24
N VAL A 258 -0.77 9.60 -3.64
CA VAL A 258 -1.71 10.37 -4.45
C VAL A 258 -0.98 11.13 -5.56
N LEU A 259 -1.64 11.34 -6.70
CA LEU A 259 -1.15 12.22 -7.77
C LEU A 259 -1.92 13.54 -7.74
N ALA A 260 -1.33 14.55 -7.13
CA ALA A 260 -1.91 15.88 -6.99
C ALA A 260 -0.78 16.93 -6.99
N PRO A 261 -1.00 18.15 -7.53
CA PRO A 261 0.02 19.19 -7.49
C PRO A 261 0.58 19.41 -6.07
N GLY A 262 1.92 19.36 -5.94
CA GLY A 262 2.65 19.47 -4.68
C GLY A 262 2.94 18.13 -3.97
N ALA A 263 2.25 17.05 -4.33
CA ALA A 263 2.55 15.70 -3.84
C ALA A 263 3.86 15.16 -4.45
N ASP A 264 4.42 14.12 -3.85
CA ASP A 264 5.58 13.42 -4.43
C ASP A 264 5.24 12.84 -5.80
N ALA A 265 6.18 12.94 -6.75
CA ALA A 265 6.06 12.45 -8.12
C ALA A 265 6.28 10.93 -8.21
N ASP A 266 5.62 10.17 -7.33
CA ASP A 266 5.73 8.71 -7.28
C ASP A 266 4.62 8.09 -8.12
N PHE A 267 4.85 8.00 -9.42
CA PHE A 267 3.90 7.40 -10.32
C PHE A 267 4.52 6.26 -11.13
N VAL A 268 3.64 5.37 -11.58
CA VAL A 268 3.99 4.22 -12.41
C VAL A 268 3.12 4.25 -13.65
N ARG A 269 3.73 3.95 -14.80
CA ARG A 269 3.08 3.84 -16.10
C ARG A 269 2.67 2.39 -16.37
N TRP A 270 1.43 2.21 -16.81
CA TRP A 270 0.82 0.91 -17.04
C TRP A 270 0.16 0.86 -18.40
N GLN A 271 0.45 -0.19 -19.15
CA GLN A 271 -0.41 -0.59 -20.26
C GLN A 271 -1.62 -1.34 -19.69
N VAL A 272 -2.82 -0.92 -20.09
CA VAL A 272 -4.10 -1.47 -19.63
C VAL A 272 -5.03 -1.73 -20.81
N GLU A 273 -5.89 -2.75 -20.72
CA GLU A 273 -6.88 -3.01 -21.79
C GLU A 273 -8.01 -1.98 -21.80
N ARG A 274 -8.55 -1.67 -20.62
CA ARG A 274 -9.59 -0.66 -20.42
C ARG A 274 -9.68 -0.22 -18.96
N LEU A 275 -10.17 1.00 -18.77
CA LEU A 275 -10.49 1.57 -17.46
C LEU A 275 -12.01 1.55 -17.23
N VAL A 276 -12.40 1.17 -16.03
CA VAL A 276 -13.80 0.98 -15.61
C VAL A 276 -14.01 1.50 -14.18
N VAL A 277 -15.24 1.87 -13.84
CA VAL A 277 -15.62 2.14 -12.44
C VAL A 277 -16.25 0.87 -11.86
N GLN A 278 -15.49 0.15 -11.02
CA GLN A 278 -15.94 -1.10 -10.40
C GLN A 278 -16.46 -0.90 -8.98
N VAL A 279 -17.65 -1.46 -8.68
CA VAL A 279 -18.29 -1.49 -7.36
C VAL A 279 -18.47 -2.95 -6.92
N ALA A 280 -18.32 -3.23 -5.62
CA ALA A 280 -18.23 -4.60 -5.08
C ALA A 280 -19.54 -5.43 -5.05
N ASP A 281 -20.72 -4.81 -5.16
CA ASP A 281 -22.00 -5.54 -4.97
C ASP A 281 -22.53 -6.14 -6.29
N ALA A 282 -22.64 -7.46 -6.34
CA ALA A 282 -23.21 -8.20 -7.48
C ALA A 282 -24.70 -7.88 -7.75
N ARG A 283 -25.44 -7.33 -6.78
CA ARG A 283 -26.85 -6.89 -6.95
C ARG A 283 -26.96 -5.46 -7.48
N VAL A 284 -25.87 -4.70 -7.44
CA VAL A 284 -25.71 -3.36 -7.99
C VAL A 284 -24.60 -3.40 -9.04
N ALA A 285 -24.54 -4.47 -9.83
CA ALA A 285 -23.65 -4.59 -10.98
C ALA A 285 -24.12 -3.67 -12.12
N ALA A 286 -24.20 -2.38 -11.83
CA ALA A 286 -24.18 -1.34 -12.84
C ALA A 286 -22.71 -1.06 -13.11
N TRP A 287 -22.15 -1.78 -14.09
CA TRP A 287 -20.94 -1.31 -14.77
C TRP A 287 -21.30 0.04 -15.39
N SER A 288 -20.97 1.12 -14.69
CA SER A 288 -21.05 2.43 -15.29
C SER A 288 -19.81 2.60 -16.15
N THR A 289 -20.00 2.51 -17.45
CA THR A 289 -19.05 3.04 -18.43
C THR A 289 -19.27 4.55 -18.62
N ASP A 290 -20.17 5.20 -17.87
CA ASP A 290 -20.48 6.61 -18.05
C ASP A 290 -19.30 7.47 -17.59
N PRO A 291 -18.60 8.15 -18.52
CA PRO A 291 -17.48 9.02 -18.19
C PRO A 291 -17.91 10.18 -17.29
N ARG A 292 -19.21 10.49 -17.14
CA ARG A 292 -19.66 11.62 -16.31
C ARG A 292 -19.67 11.37 -14.81
N SER A 293 -19.27 10.18 -14.34
CA SER A 293 -19.35 9.83 -12.90
C SER A 293 -18.42 10.65 -12.00
N GLY A 294 -17.45 11.40 -12.57
CA GLY A 294 -16.47 12.17 -11.81
C GLY A 294 -15.59 11.31 -10.90
N THR A 295 -15.56 9.99 -11.12
CA THR A 295 -14.70 9.04 -10.42
C THR A 295 -13.67 8.52 -11.41
N PRO A 296 -12.36 8.63 -11.13
CA PRO A 296 -11.34 8.11 -12.03
C PRO A 296 -11.53 6.60 -12.18
N GLY A 297 -11.44 6.12 -13.42
CA GLY A 297 -11.47 4.68 -13.71
C GLY A 297 -10.24 3.96 -13.15
N LEU A 298 -10.40 2.66 -12.89
CA LEU A 298 -9.29 1.74 -12.60
C LEU A 298 -9.31 0.61 -13.63
N PRO A 299 -8.20 -0.13 -13.80
CA PRO A 299 -8.17 -1.29 -14.68
C PRO A 299 -9.29 -2.27 -14.34
N GLU A 300 -9.81 -2.96 -15.35
CA GLU A 300 -10.77 -4.03 -15.09
C GLU A 300 -10.07 -5.25 -14.48
N LEU A 301 -10.54 -5.68 -13.31
CA LEU A 301 -9.92 -6.75 -12.53
C LEU A 301 -10.72 -8.07 -12.55
N SER A 302 -11.60 -8.29 -13.53
CA SER A 302 -12.27 -9.60 -13.67
C SER A 302 -11.24 -10.72 -13.87
N SER A 303 -11.55 -11.94 -13.44
CA SER A 303 -10.59 -13.05 -13.42
C SER A 303 -10.07 -13.48 -14.80
N ASP A 304 -10.83 -13.18 -15.86
CA ASP A 304 -10.54 -13.47 -17.26
C ASP A 304 -9.83 -12.34 -18.02
N VAL A 305 -9.61 -11.19 -17.37
CA VAL A 305 -8.96 -10.01 -17.95
C VAL A 305 -7.47 -10.01 -17.62
N ALA A 306 -6.64 -9.63 -18.60
CA ALA A 306 -5.21 -9.51 -18.39
C ALA A 306 -4.90 -8.40 -17.37
N LEU A 307 -3.96 -8.67 -16.46
CA LEU A 307 -3.51 -7.65 -15.50
C LEU A 307 -2.71 -6.55 -16.22
N PRO A 308 -2.72 -5.32 -15.69
CA PRO A 308 -1.88 -4.25 -16.19
C PRO A 308 -0.40 -4.63 -16.28
N THR A 309 0.26 -4.22 -17.36
CA THR A 309 1.70 -4.45 -17.56
C THR A 309 2.46 -3.15 -17.32
N ARG A 310 3.49 -3.19 -16.46
CA ARG A 310 4.30 -2.02 -16.14
C ARG A 310 5.15 -1.62 -17.34
N ILE A 311 5.08 -0.35 -17.73
CA ILE A 311 5.92 0.24 -18.77
C ILE A 311 6.98 1.12 -18.11
N PRO A 312 8.27 0.95 -18.42
CA PRO A 312 9.31 1.85 -17.92
C PRO A 312 9.04 3.29 -18.33
N LEU A 313 9.14 4.21 -17.37
CA LEU A 313 9.40 5.61 -17.68
C LEU A 313 10.83 5.69 -18.24
N GLY A 314 11.07 6.46 -19.30
CA GLY A 314 12.41 6.58 -19.91
C GLY A 314 13.50 6.98 -18.89
N GLU A 315 14.78 6.82 -19.25
CA GLU A 315 15.94 6.91 -18.33
C GLU A 315 16.12 8.28 -17.59
N ASP A 316 15.29 9.28 -17.85
CA ASP A 316 15.41 10.66 -17.32
C ASP A 316 14.45 10.99 -16.15
N VAL A 317 13.99 10.00 -15.37
CA VAL A 317 13.13 10.21 -14.17
C VAL A 317 13.81 9.77 -12.88
#